data_AF-A0A0L0VSL5-F1
#
_entry.id   AF-A0A0L0VSL5-F1
#
_cell.length_a   1.000
_cell.length_b   1.000
_cell.length_c   1.000
_cell.angle_alpha   90.00
_cell.angle_beta   90.00
_cell.angle_gamma   90.00
#
_symmetry.space_group_name_H-M   'P 1'
#
loop_
_entity.id
_entity.type
_entity.pdbx_description
1 polymer ?
#
loop_
_entity_poly.entity_id
_entity_poly.type
_entity_poly.pdbx_seq_one_letter_code
_entity_poly.pdbx_strand_id
1 'polypeptide(L)'
;MFWFSTDQHLLSVVEADSNGVTGPNNLHCLQFHNGQRYFEPQHCMIKLNTTFKKSHQQICVCGFALGIPRIEATTLAIVQVAAKDTETSNLQLPRTQDWGDTVGGKCTDLNIDTLNSSAVRSTYLANIAVSYLLTLAFRYRILLQDLAIGGRGYFNSTEVTTFTRNKDGCYNIVLNNLDADIDHPLYLCKFSPDADLVAQGSGNIGPQSLFQASFRLNNPLRRDTFVIGSGSYLVNSIPTVQFEAHNPGVWILHCHIEWHLASGFAGLL
;
A
#
# COMPACT_ATOMS: atom_id res chain seq x y z
N MET A 1 5.45 -4.86 -7.66
CA MET A 1 4.11 -4.58 -8.23
C MET A 1 3.54 -5.80 -8.96
N PHE A 2 2.26 -6.06 -8.76
CA PHE A 2 1.53 -7.15 -9.40
C PHE A 2 0.27 -6.66 -10.11
N TRP A 3 -0.09 -7.37 -11.16
CA TRP A 3 -1.27 -7.15 -11.98
C TRP A 3 -2.12 -8.42 -11.93
N PHE A 4 -3.33 -8.31 -11.39
CA PHE A 4 -4.27 -9.41 -11.24
C PHE A 4 -5.46 -9.22 -12.15
N SER A 5 -5.72 -10.19 -13.01
CA SER A 5 -6.91 -10.23 -13.86
C SER A 5 -7.62 -11.56 -13.72
N THR A 6 -8.90 -11.56 -14.09
CA THR A 6 -9.69 -12.77 -14.24
C THR A 6 -10.22 -12.81 -15.66
N ASP A 7 -9.92 -13.88 -16.41
CA ASP A 7 -10.31 -14.01 -17.81
C ASP A 7 -11.81 -13.77 -17.96
N GLN A 8 -12.19 -12.81 -18.82
CA GLN A 8 -13.58 -12.50 -19.18
C GLN A 8 -14.48 -12.08 -17.99
N HIS A 9 -13.91 -11.76 -16.83
CA HIS A 9 -14.63 -11.24 -15.67
C HIS A 9 -14.11 -9.85 -15.31
N LEU A 10 -15.07 -8.94 -15.11
CA LEU A 10 -14.80 -7.59 -14.64
C LEU A 10 -14.67 -7.59 -13.12
N LEU A 11 -13.72 -6.81 -12.61
CA LEU A 11 -13.41 -6.64 -11.20
C LEU A 11 -13.97 -5.30 -10.70
N SER A 12 -14.44 -5.28 -9.45
CA SER A 12 -14.88 -4.06 -8.75
C SER A 12 -14.26 -3.98 -7.37
N VAL A 13 -13.68 -2.85 -7.00
CA VAL A 13 -13.06 -2.69 -5.68
C VAL A 13 -14.09 -2.16 -4.68
N VAL A 14 -14.21 -2.83 -3.55
CA VAL A 14 -15.09 -2.40 -2.44
C VAL A 14 -14.37 -2.26 -1.09
N GLU A 15 -13.11 -2.66 -1.02
CA GLU A 15 -12.24 -2.44 0.13
C GLU A 15 -10.81 -2.19 -0.35
N ALA A 16 -10.13 -1.24 0.31
CA ALA A 16 -8.71 -1.02 0.17
C ALA A 16 -8.06 -1.16 1.55
N ASP A 17 -7.14 -2.12 1.66
CA ASP A 17 -6.44 -2.53 2.87
C ASP A 17 -7.38 -3.09 3.96
N SER A 18 -7.99 -2.22 4.76
CA SER A 18 -9.01 -2.56 5.76
C SER A 18 -10.08 -1.47 5.86
N ASN A 19 -10.20 -0.67 4.80
CA ASN A 19 -11.15 0.42 4.69
C ASN A 19 -12.11 0.14 3.54
N GLY A 20 -13.41 0.16 3.84
CA GLY A 20 -14.45 0.12 2.82
C GLY A 20 -14.32 1.31 1.87
N VAL A 21 -14.37 1.02 0.57
CA VAL A 21 -14.34 2.01 -0.51
C VAL A 21 -15.42 1.70 -1.54
N THR A 22 -15.76 2.68 -2.36
CA THR A 22 -16.62 2.49 -3.53
C THR A 22 -15.82 2.77 -4.79
N GLY A 23 -15.70 1.75 -5.66
CA GLY A 23 -15.01 1.82 -6.94
C GLY A 23 -13.49 1.63 -6.82
N PRO A 24 -12.75 1.60 -7.94
CA PRO A 24 -13.24 1.59 -9.31
C PRO A 24 -14.02 0.30 -9.65
N ASN A 25 -14.95 0.43 -10.59
CA ASN A 25 -15.76 -0.68 -11.13
C ASN A 25 -15.31 -1.01 -12.56
N ASN A 26 -15.65 -2.21 -13.03
CA ASN A 26 -15.39 -2.66 -14.40
C ASN A 26 -13.89 -2.68 -14.76
N LEU A 27 -13.05 -3.03 -13.80
CA LEU A 27 -11.62 -3.19 -14.03
C LEU A 27 -11.38 -4.53 -14.73
N HIS A 28 -10.60 -4.52 -15.81
CA HIS A 28 -10.08 -5.74 -16.41
C HIS A 28 -8.92 -6.33 -15.58
N CYS A 29 -8.08 -5.43 -15.04
CA CYS A 29 -6.93 -5.76 -14.24
C CYS A 29 -6.81 -4.85 -13.01
N LEU A 30 -6.49 -5.45 -11.88
CA LEU A 30 -6.25 -4.81 -10.60
C LEU A 30 -4.74 -4.77 -10.32
N GLN A 31 -4.23 -3.58 -10.07
CA GLN A 31 -2.82 -3.38 -9.72
C GLN A 31 -2.67 -3.24 -8.21
N PHE A 32 -1.69 -3.92 -7.63
CA PHE A 32 -1.39 -3.76 -6.21
C PHE A 32 0.08 -4.09 -5.89
N HIS A 33 0.59 -3.45 -4.85
CA HIS A 33 1.96 -3.62 -4.38
C HIS A 33 2.02 -4.45 -3.07
N ASN A 34 3.23 -4.92 -2.71
CA ASN A 34 3.50 -5.58 -1.44
C ASN A 34 2.90 -4.81 -0.25
N GLY A 35 2.19 -5.50 0.63
CA GLY A 35 1.52 -4.93 1.80
C GLY A 35 0.09 -4.44 1.55
N GLN A 36 -0.27 -4.16 0.30
CA GLN A 36 -1.62 -3.72 -0.07
C GLN A 36 -2.61 -4.89 -0.15
N ARG A 37 -3.86 -4.63 0.21
CA ARG A 37 -4.99 -5.54 -0.02
C ARG A 37 -6.11 -4.81 -0.75
N TYR A 38 -6.84 -5.57 -1.54
CA TYR A 38 -8.10 -5.12 -2.13
C TYR A 38 -9.12 -6.24 -2.00
N PHE A 39 -10.34 -5.88 -1.60
CA PHE A 39 -11.46 -6.81 -1.67
C PHE A 39 -12.26 -6.52 -2.93
N GLU A 40 -12.47 -7.58 -3.71
CA GLU A 40 -13.24 -7.59 -4.94
C GLU A 40 -14.35 -8.63 -4.82
N PRO A 41 -15.63 -8.22 -4.72
CA PRO A 41 -16.72 -9.16 -4.71
C PRO A 41 -16.94 -9.65 -6.13
N GLN A 42 -16.54 -10.89 -6.40
CA GLN A 42 -16.97 -11.59 -7.59
C GLN A 42 -18.49 -11.75 -7.52
N HIS A 43 -19.22 -10.91 -8.26
CA HIS A 43 -20.66 -10.99 -8.32
C HIS A 43 -21.08 -12.42 -8.72
N CYS A 44 -22.12 -12.94 -8.07
CA CYS A 44 -22.77 -14.25 -8.26
C CYS A 44 -23.30 -14.54 -9.68
N MET A 45 -22.77 -13.89 -10.72
CA MET A 45 -23.09 -14.13 -12.13
C MET A 45 -22.24 -15.24 -12.75
N ILE A 46 -21.29 -15.81 -12.02
CA ILE A 46 -20.51 -16.96 -12.50
C ILE A 46 -21.43 -18.17 -12.60
N LYS A 47 -21.63 -18.67 -13.82
CA LYS A 47 -22.48 -19.84 -14.07
C LYS A 47 -21.87 -21.09 -13.43
N LEU A 48 -22.72 -21.97 -12.89
CA LEU A 48 -22.32 -23.29 -12.43
C LEU A 48 -21.68 -24.09 -13.58
N ASN A 49 -20.70 -24.93 -13.24
CA ASN A 49 -19.89 -25.75 -14.14
C ASN A 49 -19.03 -24.94 -15.13
N THR A 50 -18.61 -23.74 -14.75
CA THR A 50 -17.64 -22.95 -15.52
C THR A 50 -16.23 -23.16 -14.99
N THR A 51 -15.24 -23.03 -15.88
CA THR A 51 -13.82 -23.03 -15.54
C THR A 51 -13.18 -21.86 -16.26
N PHE A 52 -12.41 -21.05 -15.55
CA PHE A 52 -11.72 -19.87 -16.10
C PHE A 52 -10.36 -19.68 -15.43
N LYS A 53 -9.50 -18.86 -16.02
CA LYS A 53 -8.18 -18.55 -15.44
C LYS A 53 -8.22 -17.25 -14.67
N LYS A 54 -7.44 -17.23 -13.59
CA LYS A 54 -6.95 -16.03 -12.94
C LYS A 54 -5.49 -15.86 -13.33
N SER A 55 -5.15 -14.68 -13.79
CA SER A 55 -3.81 -14.32 -14.25
C SER A 55 -3.20 -13.38 -13.24
N HIS A 56 -1.95 -13.64 -12.91
CA HIS A 56 -1.15 -12.83 -12.02
C HIS A 56 0.17 -12.53 -12.72
N GLN A 57 0.35 -11.28 -13.10
CA GLN A 57 1.48 -10.84 -13.90
C GLN A 57 2.39 -9.94 -13.08
N GLN A 58 3.68 -10.27 -13.09
CA GLN A 58 4.73 -9.52 -12.44
C GLN A 58 5.49 -8.73 -13.49
N ILE A 59 5.50 -7.41 -13.34
CA ILE A 59 5.96 -6.50 -14.41
C ILE A 59 7.12 -5.64 -13.94
N CYS A 60 7.19 -5.38 -12.64
CA CYS A 60 8.17 -4.46 -12.11
C CYS A 60 9.50 -5.11 -11.80
N VAL A 61 10.58 -4.47 -12.26
CA VAL A 61 11.98 -4.77 -11.91
C VAL A 61 12.31 -4.28 -10.48
N CYS A 62 11.35 -3.79 -9.70
CA CYS A 62 11.55 -3.33 -8.31
C CYS A 62 11.84 -4.46 -7.29
N GLY A 63 12.32 -5.63 -7.72
CA GLY A 63 12.52 -6.76 -6.80
C GLY A 63 13.28 -7.98 -7.30
N PHE A 64 13.97 -7.94 -8.44
CA PHE A 64 14.86 -9.06 -8.80
C PHE A 64 16.31 -8.75 -8.45
N ALA A 65 16.88 -9.62 -7.63
CA ALA A 65 18.32 -9.82 -7.59
C ALA A 65 18.78 -10.11 -9.03
N LEU A 66 19.71 -9.29 -9.54
CA LEU A 66 20.37 -9.50 -10.82
C LEU A 66 20.83 -10.97 -10.90
N GLY A 67 20.31 -11.75 -11.86
CA GLY A 67 20.83 -13.10 -12.14
C GLY A 67 19.85 -14.28 -12.16
N ILE A 68 18.53 -14.09 -12.17
CA ILE A 68 17.60 -15.22 -12.45
C ILE A 68 17.33 -15.32 -13.96
N PRO A 69 17.82 -16.36 -14.65
CA PRO A 69 17.85 -16.41 -16.12
C PRO A 69 16.52 -16.76 -16.80
N ARG A 70 15.49 -17.17 -16.04
CA ARG A 70 14.14 -17.47 -16.56
C ARG A 70 13.09 -17.19 -15.51
N ILE A 71 12.37 -16.09 -15.66
CA ILE A 71 11.15 -15.83 -14.89
C ILE A 71 10.02 -15.83 -15.91
N GLU A 72 9.11 -16.79 -15.76
CA GLU A 72 7.79 -16.69 -16.37
C GLU A 72 7.08 -15.53 -15.68
N ALA A 73 6.87 -14.43 -16.39
CA ALA A 73 6.31 -13.20 -15.82
C ALA A 73 4.83 -13.35 -15.40
N THR A 74 4.19 -14.46 -15.77
CA THR A 74 2.77 -14.73 -15.55
C THR A 74 2.58 -16.02 -14.79
N THR A 75 1.95 -15.93 -13.62
CA THR A 75 1.42 -17.08 -12.87
C THR A 75 -0.07 -17.20 -13.15
N LEU A 76 -0.53 -18.41 -13.47
CA LEU A 76 -1.94 -18.70 -13.76
C LEU A 76 -2.52 -19.61 -12.67
N ALA A 77 -3.72 -19.27 -12.21
CA ALA A 77 -4.55 -20.14 -11.37
C ALA A 77 -5.82 -20.51 -12.14
N ILE A 78 -6.31 -21.73 -11.94
CA ILE A 78 -7.55 -22.21 -12.55
C ILE A 78 -8.64 -22.15 -11.49
N VAL A 79 -9.73 -21.46 -11.80
CA VAL A 79 -10.94 -21.45 -10.97
C VAL A 79 -11.98 -22.33 -11.63
N GLN A 80 -12.45 -23.32 -10.90
CA GLN A 80 -13.58 -24.15 -11.30
C GLN A 80 -14.75 -23.87 -10.37
N VAL A 81 -15.89 -23.51 -10.95
CA VAL A 81 -17.15 -23.37 -10.23
C VAL A 81 -17.99 -24.60 -10.52
N ALA A 82 -18.21 -25.43 -9.51
CA ALA A 82 -19.02 -26.62 -9.60
C ALA A 82 -20.03 -26.67 -8.44
N ALA A 83 -21.08 -27.48 -8.57
CA ALA A 83 -21.94 -27.76 -7.44
C ALA A 83 -21.16 -28.55 -6.37
N LYS A 84 -21.60 -28.43 -5.11
CA LYS A 84 -20.90 -28.99 -3.94
C LYS A 84 -20.58 -30.49 -4.07
N ASP A 85 -21.42 -31.24 -4.76
CA ASP A 85 -21.33 -32.70 -4.89
C ASP A 85 -20.77 -33.16 -6.25
N THR A 86 -20.25 -32.25 -7.06
CA THR A 86 -19.65 -32.59 -8.36
C THR A 86 -18.21 -33.07 -8.18
N GLU A 87 -17.89 -34.30 -8.62
CA GLU A 87 -16.49 -34.75 -8.69
C GLU A 87 -15.67 -33.89 -9.66
N THR A 88 -14.54 -33.36 -9.20
CA THR A 88 -13.63 -32.50 -9.98
C THR A 88 -12.43 -33.25 -10.57
N SER A 89 -12.49 -34.58 -10.61
CA SER A 89 -11.37 -35.48 -10.96
C SER A 89 -10.91 -35.40 -12.42
N ASN A 90 -11.74 -34.89 -13.35
CA ASN A 90 -11.41 -34.69 -14.78
C ASN A 90 -11.42 -33.21 -15.19
N LEU A 91 -10.55 -32.42 -14.55
CA LEU A 91 -10.38 -31.00 -14.82
C LEU A 91 -9.76 -30.75 -16.21
N GLN A 92 -10.57 -30.33 -17.18
CA GLN A 92 -10.05 -29.78 -18.43
C GLN A 92 -9.50 -28.36 -18.22
N LEU A 93 -8.34 -28.07 -18.81
CA LEU A 93 -7.79 -26.73 -18.79
C LEU A 93 -8.76 -25.75 -19.48
N PRO A 94 -9.08 -24.61 -18.85
CA PRO A 94 -9.96 -23.61 -19.44
C PRO A 94 -9.35 -23.02 -20.72
N ARG A 95 -10.20 -22.84 -21.74
CA ARG A 95 -9.87 -22.17 -23.02
C ARG A 95 -10.18 -20.67 -23.00
N THR A 96 -10.42 -20.11 -21.82
CA THR A 96 -10.66 -18.69 -21.63
C THR A 96 -9.42 -17.87 -22.02
N GLN A 97 -9.67 -16.61 -22.38
CA GLN A 97 -8.64 -15.65 -22.78
C GLN A 97 -8.63 -14.48 -21.79
N ASP A 98 -7.43 -14.02 -21.47
CA ASP A 98 -7.21 -12.80 -20.70
C ASP A 98 -7.66 -11.57 -21.50
N TRP A 99 -7.82 -10.43 -20.86
CA TRP A 99 -8.36 -9.20 -21.45
C TRP A 99 -7.46 -8.57 -22.52
N GLY A 100 -6.21 -9.01 -22.65
CA GLY A 100 -5.27 -8.53 -23.66
C GLY A 100 -4.78 -7.10 -23.42
N ASP A 101 -5.02 -6.56 -22.22
CA ASP A 101 -4.55 -5.23 -21.84
C ASP A 101 -3.02 -5.15 -21.88
N THR A 102 -2.49 -3.97 -22.18
CA THR A 102 -1.05 -3.74 -22.08
C THR A 102 -0.67 -3.59 -20.60
N VAL A 103 -0.25 -4.72 -20.06
CA VAL A 103 0.46 -4.90 -18.81
C VAL A 103 1.89 -4.35 -18.94
N GLY A 104 2.17 -3.25 -18.24
CA GLY A 104 3.44 -2.54 -18.37
C GLY A 104 3.41 -1.14 -17.75
N GLY A 105 4.58 -0.53 -17.54
CA GLY A 105 4.70 0.88 -17.18
C GLY A 105 5.19 1.17 -15.76
N LYS A 106 4.94 2.40 -15.29
CA LYS A 106 5.34 2.83 -13.94
C LYS A 106 4.56 2.03 -12.89
N CYS A 107 5.22 1.70 -11.79
CA CYS A 107 4.59 1.01 -10.68
C CYS A 107 3.92 2.01 -9.77
N THR A 108 2.70 2.35 -10.17
CA THR A 108 1.84 3.33 -9.50
C THR A 108 0.64 2.63 -8.88
N ASP A 109 0.24 3.08 -7.70
CA ASP A 109 -1.00 2.63 -7.06
C ASP A 109 -2.22 2.82 -7.99
N LEU A 110 -3.34 2.17 -7.66
CA LEU A 110 -4.63 2.49 -8.28
C LEU A 110 -4.90 3.98 -8.19
N ASN A 111 -5.55 4.53 -9.21
CA ASN A 111 -5.90 5.95 -9.20
C ASN A 111 -6.80 6.26 -8.00
N ILE A 112 -6.25 6.97 -7.01
CA ILE A 112 -6.92 7.35 -5.78
C ILE A 112 -8.24 8.11 -5.99
N ASP A 113 -8.37 8.85 -7.09
CA ASP A 113 -9.59 9.60 -7.39
C ASP A 113 -10.76 8.68 -7.78
N THR A 114 -10.46 7.43 -8.08
CA THR A 114 -11.46 6.39 -8.37
C THR A 114 -11.89 5.60 -7.13
N LEU A 115 -11.18 5.76 -6.01
CA LEU A 115 -11.44 5.09 -4.74
C LEU A 115 -12.08 6.08 -3.76
N ASN A 116 -13.37 5.89 -3.47
CA ASN A 116 -14.08 6.72 -2.51
C ASN A 116 -14.31 5.99 -1.20
N SER A 117 -13.62 6.42 -0.15
CA SER A 117 -13.81 6.01 1.24
C SER A 117 -15.31 5.97 1.63
N SER A 118 -15.81 4.81 2.05
CA SER A 118 -17.23 4.66 2.46
C SER A 118 -17.52 5.33 3.81
N ALA A 119 -16.56 5.31 4.74
CA ALA A 119 -16.68 6.02 6.01
C ALA A 119 -16.20 7.47 5.86
N VAL A 120 -17.11 8.42 5.73
CA VAL A 120 -16.75 9.83 5.47
C VAL A 120 -15.94 10.42 6.63
N ARG A 121 -14.72 10.87 6.35
CA ARG A 121 -13.85 11.61 7.29
C ARG A 121 -13.25 12.83 6.62
N SER A 122 -13.46 14.01 7.18
CA SER A 122 -12.68 15.19 6.82
C SER A 122 -11.38 15.21 7.62
N THR A 123 -10.27 15.50 6.95
CA THR A 123 -8.97 15.69 7.60
C THR A 123 -8.54 17.16 7.49
N TYR A 124 -7.65 17.59 8.39
CA TYR A 124 -7.14 18.95 8.43
C TYR A 124 -5.65 18.95 8.12
N LEU A 125 -5.17 20.04 7.52
CA LEU A 125 -3.74 20.30 7.48
C LEU A 125 -3.28 20.68 8.90
N ALA A 126 -2.58 19.76 9.55
CA ALA A 126 -1.95 19.98 10.83
C ALA A 126 -0.42 20.05 10.67
N ASN A 127 0.29 20.19 11.80
CA ASN A 127 1.74 20.37 11.85
C ASN A 127 2.48 19.43 10.88
N ILE A 128 3.23 20.03 9.97
CA ILE A 128 3.93 19.36 8.88
C ILE A 128 5.30 18.91 9.37
N ALA A 129 5.59 17.63 9.23
CA ALA A 129 6.94 17.09 9.37
C ALA A 129 7.44 16.63 8.00
N VAL A 130 8.46 17.30 7.49
CA VAL A 130 9.20 16.85 6.30
C VAL A 130 10.36 16.02 6.81
N SER A 131 10.39 14.73 6.46
CA SER A 131 11.50 13.86 6.81
C SER A 131 12.04 13.17 5.57
N TYR A 132 13.37 13.14 5.47
CA TYR A 132 14.08 12.37 4.47
C TYR A 132 14.46 11.04 5.11
N LEU A 133 13.80 9.95 4.71
CA LEU A 133 14.07 8.63 5.26
C LEU A 133 15.15 7.92 4.42
N LEU A 134 16.39 8.07 4.84
CA LEU A 134 17.46 7.11 4.56
C LEU A 134 18.24 6.95 5.86
N THR A 135 17.91 5.96 6.67
CA THR A 135 18.76 5.55 7.78
C THR A 135 19.08 4.07 7.70
N LEU A 136 20.27 3.73 8.19
CA LEU A 136 20.70 2.36 8.40
C LEU A 136 20.20 1.95 9.79
N ALA A 137 19.10 1.20 9.88
CA ALA A 137 18.68 0.62 11.15
C ALA A 137 19.65 -0.51 11.52
N PHE A 138 20.41 -0.35 12.61
CA PHE A 138 21.34 -1.37 13.08
C PHE A 138 20.62 -2.54 13.78
N ARG A 139 21.24 -3.72 13.68
CA ARG A 139 20.64 -5.05 13.92
C ARG A 139 20.40 -5.39 15.40
N TYR A 140 19.36 -6.21 15.62
CA TYR A 140 19.12 -7.08 16.79
C TYR A 140 18.90 -6.42 18.16
N ARG A 141 18.33 -5.21 18.22
CA ARG A 141 17.91 -4.60 19.49
C ARG A 141 16.43 -4.25 19.46
N ILE A 142 15.67 -4.73 20.44
CA ILE A 142 14.24 -4.38 20.58
C ILE A 142 14.15 -2.94 21.06
N LEU A 143 13.84 -2.03 20.14
CA LEU A 143 13.82 -0.59 20.41
C LEU A 143 12.80 -0.22 21.50
N LEU A 144 11.66 -0.93 21.59
CA LEU A 144 10.67 -0.66 22.65
C LEU A 144 11.24 -0.78 24.08
N GLN A 145 12.29 -1.58 24.28
CA GLN A 145 12.97 -1.68 25.58
C GLN A 145 13.63 -0.36 26.01
N ASP A 146 14.04 0.50 25.06
CA ASP A 146 14.59 1.81 25.39
C ASP A 146 13.55 2.75 26.00
N LEU A 147 12.27 2.59 25.67
CA LEU A 147 11.19 3.39 26.24
C LEU A 147 10.49 2.72 27.44
N ALA A 148 10.70 1.42 27.65
CA ALA A 148 10.13 0.69 28.78
C ALA A 148 10.67 1.22 30.13
N ILE A 149 9.96 0.91 31.22
CA ILE A 149 10.40 1.24 32.59
C ILE A 149 11.77 0.61 32.85
N GLY A 150 12.76 1.44 33.21
CA GLY A 150 14.16 1.03 33.38
C GLY A 150 15.01 1.13 32.11
N GLY A 151 14.41 1.49 30.97
CA GLY A 151 15.09 1.85 29.74
C GLY A 151 15.66 3.28 29.74
N ARG A 152 16.23 3.70 28.62
CA ARG A 152 16.87 5.02 28.46
C ARG A 152 15.87 6.18 28.43
N GLY A 153 14.61 5.93 28.09
CA GLY A 153 13.56 6.93 27.92
C GLY A 153 13.62 7.69 26.59
N TYR A 154 14.54 7.35 25.68
CA TYR A 154 14.67 7.97 24.36
C TYR A 154 15.30 7.02 23.33
N PHE A 155 15.08 7.31 22.04
CA PHE A 155 15.74 6.62 20.93
C PHE A 155 16.99 7.36 20.48
N ASN A 156 18.05 6.61 20.17
CA ASN A 156 19.26 7.19 19.61
C ASN A 156 19.06 7.48 18.11
N SER A 157 19.12 8.76 17.72
CA SER A 157 18.92 9.18 16.33
C SER A 157 20.00 8.69 15.36
N THR A 158 21.14 8.22 15.88
CA THR A 158 22.16 7.54 15.06
C THR A 158 21.83 6.08 14.77
N GLU A 159 20.89 5.49 15.52
CA GLU A 159 20.47 4.07 15.38
C GLU A 159 19.18 3.96 14.54
N VAL A 160 18.27 4.92 14.70
CA VAL A 160 16.96 4.91 14.03
C VAL A 160 16.43 6.33 13.86
N THR A 161 15.82 6.62 12.70
CA THR A 161 15.06 7.86 12.50
C THR A 161 13.78 7.80 13.34
N THR A 162 13.59 8.76 14.23
CA THR A 162 12.40 8.82 15.10
C THR A 162 11.71 10.16 15.07
N PHE A 163 10.38 10.14 15.11
CA PHE A 163 9.55 11.33 15.16
C PHE A 163 8.58 11.25 16.34
N THR A 164 8.95 11.83 17.48
CA THR A 164 8.11 11.79 18.68
C THR A 164 7.13 12.96 18.74
N ARG A 165 5.88 12.68 19.13
CA ARG A 165 4.87 13.69 19.44
C ARG A 165 4.21 13.40 20.79
N ASN A 166 4.30 14.38 21.69
CA ASN A 166 3.80 14.27 23.07
C ASN A 166 2.38 14.82 23.24
N LYS A 167 1.70 15.13 22.13
CA LYS A 167 0.35 15.70 22.13
C LYS A 167 -0.52 14.94 21.16
N ASP A 168 -1.77 14.79 21.54
CA ASP A 168 -2.79 14.32 20.64
C ASP A 168 -3.05 15.31 19.52
N GLY A 169 -3.26 14.79 18.31
CA GLY A 169 -3.61 15.60 17.15
C GLY A 169 -3.57 14.81 15.85
N CYS A 170 -3.81 15.52 14.76
CA CYS A 170 -3.45 15.03 13.43
C CYS A 170 -2.05 15.51 13.08
N TYR A 171 -1.27 14.67 12.40
CA TYR A 171 0.09 15.01 11.95
C TYR A 171 0.25 14.67 10.49
N ASN A 172 0.84 15.58 9.73
CA ASN A 172 1.15 15.35 8.33
C ASN A 172 2.60 14.88 8.19
N ILE A 173 2.79 13.70 7.62
CA ILE A 173 4.09 13.23 7.15
C ILE A 173 4.22 13.56 5.67
N VAL A 174 5.30 14.27 5.32
CA VAL A 174 5.71 14.50 3.94
C VAL A 174 6.87 13.56 3.62
N LEU A 175 6.69 12.72 2.61
CA LEU A 175 7.69 11.78 2.13
C LEU A 175 8.04 12.14 0.68
N ASN A 176 9.34 12.25 0.42
CA ASN A 176 9.89 12.45 -0.92
C ASN A 176 10.69 11.22 -1.30
N ASN A 177 10.33 10.57 -2.41
CA ASN A 177 11.12 9.52 -2.98
C ASN A 177 12.24 10.13 -3.83
N LEU A 178 13.45 10.11 -3.28
CA LEU A 178 14.66 10.58 -3.97
C LEU A 178 15.26 9.50 -4.88
N ASP A 179 14.76 8.27 -4.81
CA ASP A 179 15.10 7.22 -5.75
C ASP A 179 14.42 7.52 -7.10
N ALA A 180 15.24 7.61 -8.16
CA ALA A 180 14.80 7.94 -9.51
C ALA A 180 14.25 6.72 -10.27
N ASP A 181 14.59 5.51 -9.81
CA ASP A 181 14.43 4.28 -10.58
C ASP A 181 13.39 3.34 -9.95
N ILE A 182 13.15 3.43 -8.64
CA ILE A 182 12.34 2.47 -7.89
C ILE A 182 11.18 3.16 -7.13
N ASP A 183 10.01 2.53 -7.17
CA ASP A 183 8.88 2.82 -6.30
C ASP A 183 8.96 2.06 -4.97
N HIS A 184 8.40 2.64 -3.91
CA HIS A 184 8.41 2.02 -2.59
C HIS A 184 6.98 1.90 -2.02
N PRO A 185 6.52 0.69 -1.68
CA PRO A 185 5.34 0.52 -0.84
C PRO A 185 5.72 0.92 0.59
N LEU A 186 5.13 1.98 1.13
CA LEU A 186 5.36 2.45 2.48
C LEU A 186 4.22 2.00 3.35
N TYR A 187 4.50 1.09 4.27
CA TYR A 187 3.56 0.57 5.25
C TYR A 187 3.76 1.29 6.58
N LEU A 188 2.67 1.83 7.11
CA LEU A 188 2.61 2.36 8.46
C LEU A 188 1.98 1.32 9.37
N CYS A 189 2.83 0.62 10.14
CA CYS A 189 2.39 -0.31 11.16
C CYS A 189 1.88 0.46 12.39
N LYS A 190 0.62 0.85 12.33
CA LYS A 190 -0.07 1.61 13.37
C LYS A 190 -1.40 0.92 13.70
N PHE A 191 -1.77 0.94 14.99
CA PHE A 191 -3.13 0.56 15.39
C PHE A 191 -4.12 1.67 14.99
N SER A 192 -5.32 1.29 14.55
CA SER A 192 -6.37 2.18 14.01
C SER A 192 -6.47 3.57 14.70
N PRO A 193 -6.72 4.67 13.98
CA PRO A 193 -7.04 4.75 12.54
C PRO A 193 -5.83 4.59 11.61
N ASP A 194 -6.13 4.09 10.41
CA ASP A 194 -5.26 4.17 9.24
C ASP A 194 -5.03 5.62 8.79
N ALA A 195 -3.97 5.82 8.02
CA ALA A 195 -3.57 7.12 7.52
C ALA A 195 -4.43 7.56 6.32
N ASP A 196 -4.63 8.88 6.18
CA ASP A 196 -5.25 9.49 5.01
C ASP A 196 -4.17 9.85 3.98
N LEU A 197 -4.33 9.48 2.71
CA LEU A 197 -3.53 10.06 1.63
C LEU A 197 -4.15 11.39 1.20
N VAL A 198 -3.49 12.49 1.55
CA VAL A 198 -4.02 13.84 1.36
C VAL A 198 -3.40 14.58 0.19
N ALA A 199 -2.19 14.23 -0.23
CA ALA A 199 -1.59 14.74 -1.46
C ALA A 199 -0.57 13.76 -2.02
N GLN A 200 -0.41 13.77 -3.34
CA GLN A 200 0.66 13.07 -4.05
C GLN A 200 1.02 13.86 -5.30
N GLY A 201 2.26 13.74 -5.76
CA GLY A 201 2.67 14.40 -7.00
C GLY A 201 4.08 14.02 -7.41
N SER A 202 4.49 14.50 -8.59
CA SER A 202 5.84 14.29 -9.10
C SER A 202 6.82 15.31 -8.49
N GLY A 203 8.09 14.92 -8.41
CA GLY A 203 9.16 15.73 -7.85
C GLY A 203 9.21 15.70 -6.33
N ASN A 204 10.02 16.60 -5.78
CA ASN A 204 10.21 16.76 -4.35
C ASN A 204 9.42 17.97 -3.86
N ILE A 205 8.81 17.83 -2.69
CA ILE A 205 8.11 18.92 -2.03
C ILE A 205 8.83 19.31 -0.74
N GLY A 206 9.13 20.61 -0.62
CA GLY A 206 9.68 21.22 0.59
C GLY A 206 8.63 22.01 1.38
N PRO A 207 8.98 22.53 2.56
CA PRO A 207 8.06 23.27 3.43
C PRO A 207 7.39 24.48 2.75
N GLN A 208 8.12 25.20 1.90
CA GLN A 208 7.61 26.40 1.22
C GLN A 208 6.67 26.06 0.05
N SER A 209 6.99 25.00 -0.70
CA SER A 209 6.18 24.53 -1.83
C SER A 209 4.97 23.71 -1.38
N LEU A 210 4.91 23.28 -0.12
CA LEU A 210 3.83 22.45 0.39
C LEU A 210 2.47 23.14 0.28
N PHE A 211 2.41 24.46 0.51
CA PHE A 211 1.19 25.25 0.36
C PHE A 211 0.66 25.31 -1.08
N GLN A 212 1.48 24.92 -2.07
CA GLN A 212 1.11 24.87 -3.48
C GLN A 212 0.63 23.48 -3.90
N ALA A 213 0.76 22.45 -3.05
CA ALA A 213 0.22 21.13 -3.34
C ALA A 213 -1.31 21.15 -3.33
N SER A 214 -1.88 20.33 -4.22
CA SER A 214 -3.32 20.08 -4.20
C SER A 214 -3.64 19.06 -3.11
N PHE A 215 -4.33 19.52 -2.07
CA PHE A 215 -4.72 18.67 -0.94
C PHE A 215 -6.16 18.18 -1.08
N ARG A 216 -6.35 16.87 -0.96
CA ARG A 216 -7.65 16.21 -0.80
C ARG A 216 -7.96 16.05 0.68
N LEU A 217 -8.65 17.05 1.25
CA LEU A 217 -9.03 17.06 2.67
C LEU A 217 -10.44 16.52 2.92
N ASN A 218 -11.28 16.50 1.89
CA ASN A 218 -12.63 15.96 1.95
C ASN A 218 -12.64 14.47 1.58
N ASN A 219 -12.85 13.61 2.57
CA ASN A 219 -12.93 12.16 2.41
C ASN A 219 -11.78 11.55 1.59
N PRO A 220 -10.51 11.76 1.99
CA PRO A 220 -9.38 11.11 1.34
C PRO A 220 -9.45 9.58 1.45
N LEU A 221 -8.67 8.90 0.60
CA LEU A 221 -8.46 7.46 0.73
C LEU A 221 -7.74 7.17 2.04
N ARG A 222 -8.26 6.19 2.78
CA ARG A 222 -7.67 5.67 4.00
C ARG A 222 -7.17 4.27 3.77
N ARG A 223 -5.93 4.03 4.17
CA ARG A 223 -5.26 2.74 4.07
C ARG A 223 -3.97 2.74 4.90
N ASP A 224 -3.30 1.60 4.99
CA ASP A 224 -2.07 1.46 5.77
C ASP A 224 -0.80 1.38 4.90
N THR A 225 -0.94 1.04 3.62
CA THR A 225 0.19 0.87 2.70
C THR A 225 0.03 1.75 1.45
N PHE A 226 0.91 2.73 1.27
CA PHE A 226 0.89 3.67 0.13
C PHE A 226 2.07 3.42 -0.79
N VAL A 227 1.87 3.46 -2.11
CA VAL A 227 2.99 3.40 -3.06
C VAL A 227 3.49 4.82 -3.33
N ILE A 228 4.76 5.09 -3.03
CA ILE A 228 5.46 6.27 -3.52
C ILE A 228 6.19 5.93 -4.82
N GLY A 229 5.84 6.61 -5.91
CA GLY A 229 6.50 6.39 -7.20
C GLY A 229 7.93 6.94 -7.21
N SER A 230 8.74 6.53 -8.19
CA SER A 230 10.09 7.07 -8.35
C SER A 230 10.06 8.59 -8.61
N GLY A 231 10.96 9.33 -7.98
CA GLY A 231 11.03 10.79 -8.09
C GLY A 231 9.73 11.52 -7.77
N SER A 232 8.94 11.02 -6.82
CA SER A 232 7.63 11.55 -6.45
C SER A 232 7.53 11.89 -4.96
N TYR A 233 6.49 12.63 -4.57
CA TYR A 233 6.18 12.88 -3.17
C TYR A 233 4.80 12.35 -2.80
N LEU A 234 4.61 12.08 -1.52
CA LEU A 234 3.30 11.87 -0.93
C LEU A 234 3.20 12.57 0.42
N VAL A 235 1.97 12.92 0.78
CA VAL A 235 1.64 13.50 2.07
C VAL A 235 0.54 12.66 2.69
N ASN A 236 0.83 12.07 3.84
CA ASN A 236 -0.14 11.34 4.65
C ASN A 236 -0.54 12.16 5.88
N SER A 237 -1.83 12.21 6.19
CA SER A 237 -2.33 12.72 7.46
C SER A 237 -2.61 11.54 8.40
N ILE A 238 -2.06 11.61 9.61
CA ILE A 238 -2.16 10.58 10.63
C ILE A 238 -2.89 11.14 11.84
N PRO A 239 -4.12 10.69 12.14
CA PRO A 239 -4.79 11.01 13.38
C PRO A 239 -4.23 10.15 14.53
N THR A 240 -3.86 10.77 15.65
CA THR A 240 -3.52 10.04 16.90
C THR A 240 -4.74 9.79 17.79
N VAL A 241 -5.89 10.37 17.43
CA VAL A 241 -7.16 10.19 18.12
C VAL A 241 -8.24 9.88 17.10
N GLN A 242 -9.06 8.88 17.39
CA GLN A 242 -10.31 8.66 16.67
C GLN A 242 -11.40 8.34 17.69
N PHE A 243 -12.46 9.16 17.72
CA PHE A 243 -13.68 8.92 18.51
C PHE A 243 -13.40 8.37 19.93
N GLU A 244 -12.59 9.10 20.71
CA GLU A 244 -12.23 8.81 22.13
C GLU A 244 -11.09 7.79 22.37
N ALA A 245 -10.58 7.12 21.34
CA ALA A 245 -9.39 6.26 21.48
C ALA A 245 -8.10 7.04 21.19
N HIS A 246 -7.33 7.33 22.24
CA HIS A 246 -5.96 7.80 22.14
C HIS A 246 -5.06 6.61 21.78
N ASN A 247 -4.22 6.75 20.76
CA ASN A 247 -3.30 5.69 20.36
C ASN A 247 -1.82 6.05 20.62
N PRO A 248 -1.39 6.16 21.90
CA PRO A 248 0.01 6.33 22.24
C PRO A 248 0.76 5.02 22.01
N GLY A 249 1.90 5.09 21.32
CA GLY A 249 2.71 3.93 21.03
C GLY A 249 3.91 4.27 20.17
N VAL A 250 4.65 3.24 19.80
CA VAL A 250 5.77 3.32 18.86
C VAL A 250 5.31 2.62 17.59
N TRP A 251 5.22 3.38 16.50
CA TRP A 251 4.74 2.88 15.21
C TRP A 251 5.87 2.86 14.22
N ILE A 252 5.99 1.78 13.44
CA ILE A 252 7.03 1.69 12.41
C ILE A 252 6.44 2.09 11.06
N LEU A 253 7.08 3.03 10.39
CA LEU A 253 6.87 3.34 8.97
C LEU A 253 8.04 2.74 8.19
N HIS A 254 7.79 1.82 7.27
CA HIS A 254 8.87 1.18 6.52
C HIS A 254 8.49 0.81 5.10
N CYS A 255 9.51 0.57 4.27
CA CYS A 255 9.31 -0.02 2.96
C CYS A 255 8.90 -1.48 3.10
N HIS A 256 7.80 -1.88 2.45
CA HIS A 256 7.28 -3.25 2.46
C HIS A 256 7.97 -4.15 1.41
N ILE A 257 9.11 -3.72 0.87
CA ILE A 257 10.05 -4.57 0.14
C ILE A 257 11.08 -5.06 1.16
N GLU A 258 11.10 -6.37 1.43
CA GLU A 258 11.87 -6.97 2.52
C GLU A 258 13.36 -6.60 2.50
N TRP A 259 13.99 -6.57 1.32
CA TRP A 259 15.39 -6.20 1.17
C TRP A 259 15.66 -4.72 1.48
N HIS A 260 14.70 -3.84 1.20
CA HIS A 260 14.80 -2.41 1.54
C HIS A 260 14.62 -2.21 3.05
N LEU A 261 13.66 -2.90 3.66
CA LEU A 261 13.50 -2.94 5.12
C LEU A 261 14.78 -3.46 5.79
N ALA A 262 15.33 -4.58 5.30
CA ALA A 262 16.57 -5.16 5.82
C ALA A 262 17.79 -4.24 5.65
N SER A 263 17.77 -3.36 4.65
CA SER A 263 18.78 -2.32 4.43
C SER A 263 18.58 -1.07 5.30
N GLY A 264 17.49 -1.03 6.09
CA GLY A 264 17.21 0.05 7.03
C GLY A 264 16.13 1.03 6.59
N PHE A 265 15.41 0.81 5.49
CA PHE A 265 14.32 1.70 5.04
C PHE A 265 13.10 1.61 5.97
N ALA A 266 13.26 2.16 7.17
CA ALA A 266 12.32 2.18 8.27
C ALA A 266 12.57 3.40 9.17
N GLY A 267 11.51 3.86 9.81
CA GLY A 267 11.54 4.92 10.82
C GLY A 267 10.46 4.70 11.85
N LEU A 268 10.61 5.31 13.02
CA LEU A 268 9.66 5.23 14.13
C LEU A 268 8.90 6.53 14.32
N LEU A 269 7.62 6.40 14.65
CA LEU A 269 6.72 7.47 15.08
C LEU A 269 6.28 7.23 16.53
#